data_AF-A0A2W4W813-F1
#
_entry.id   AF-A0A2W4W813-F1
#
_cell.length_a   1.000
_cell.length_b   1.000
_cell.length_c   1.000
_cell.angle_alpha   90.00
_cell.angle_beta   90.00
_cell.angle_gamma   90.00
#
_symmetry.space_group_name_H-M   'P 1'
#
loop_
_entity.id
_entity.type
_entity.pdbx_description
1 polymer ?
#
loop_
_entity_poly.entity_id
_entity_poly.type
_entity_poly.pdbx_seq_one_letter_code
_entity_poly.pdbx_strand_id
1 'polypeptide(L)'
;MIRRLLLALTLGLFAGTAYAGPLDITAGDRVLGRADAPVTVVEYASFTCPHCADWHNEVLPEFKARFIDTGKVKLVFRDLPTDPVQVAATAAAIARCAAPDRFYAVASSFMAGQAQLRSSYQVGPWYDAAIAVSGRTQNQIETCLADPSTMANLRAGMEAASAAGVQSTPSFFVNGRAVPDRTLDGLASAITPLLP
;
A
#
# COMPACT_ATOMS: atom_id res chain seq x y z
N MET A 1 -58.10 28.50 -24.39
CA MET A 1 -56.66 28.76 -24.28
C MET A 1 -56.04 27.70 -23.37
N ILE A 2 -55.56 26.58 -23.92
CA ILE A 2 -54.96 25.49 -23.11
C ILE A 2 -53.50 25.35 -23.55
N ARG A 3 -52.61 25.68 -22.61
CA ARG A 3 -51.16 25.79 -22.75
C ARG A 3 -50.53 24.44 -23.06
N ARG A 4 -49.70 24.40 -24.11
CA ARG A 4 -48.74 23.33 -24.38
C ARG A 4 -47.65 23.37 -23.29
N LEU A 5 -47.61 22.37 -22.42
CA LEU A 5 -46.50 22.17 -21.50
C LEU A 5 -45.37 21.43 -22.24
N LEU A 6 -44.28 22.15 -22.49
CA LEU A 6 -43.00 21.59 -22.95
C LEU A 6 -42.33 20.92 -21.74
N LEU A 7 -42.14 19.60 -21.80
CA LEU A 7 -41.30 18.87 -20.84
C LEU A 7 -39.83 19.13 -21.20
N ALA A 8 -39.12 19.90 -20.38
CA ALA A 8 -37.68 20.06 -20.50
C ALA A 8 -36.98 18.82 -19.92
N LEU A 9 -36.29 18.07 -20.77
CA LEU A 9 -35.45 16.93 -20.39
C LEU A 9 -34.17 17.47 -19.74
N THR A 10 -34.10 17.46 -18.42
CA THR A 10 -32.88 17.83 -17.69
C THR A 10 -31.93 16.63 -17.69
N LEU A 11 -30.82 16.78 -18.41
CA LEU A 11 -29.68 15.87 -18.34
C LEU A 11 -29.06 16.00 -16.95
N GLY A 12 -29.38 15.07 -16.06
CA GLY A 12 -28.75 15.01 -14.74
C GLY A 12 -27.27 14.64 -14.89
N LEU A 13 -26.38 15.60 -14.62
CA LEU A 13 -24.98 15.30 -14.35
C LEU A 13 -24.91 14.40 -13.11
N PHE A 14 -24.63 13.12 -13.31
CA PHE A 14 -24.15 12.27 -12.22
C PHE A 14 -22.70 12.66 -11.92
N ALA A 15 -22.53 13.65 -11.04
CA ALA A 15 -21.27 13.83 -10.34
C ALA A 15 -21.07 12.60 -9.44
N GLY A 16 -20.24 11.66 -9.90
CA GLY A 16 -19.83 10.52 -9.09
C GLY A 16 -19.19 11.03 -7.80
N THR A 17 -19.83 10.79 -6.66
CA THR A 17 -19.25 11.06 -5.36
C THR A 17 -18.04 10.15 -5.20
N ALA A 18 -16.84 10.70 -5.32
CA ALA A 18 -15.63 10.02 -4.89
C ALA A 18 -15.83 9.61 -3.43
N TYR A 19 -15.66 8.32 -3.14
CA TYR A 19 -15.83 7.78 -1.79
C TYR A 19 -14.82 8.45 -0.85
N ALA A 20 -15.33 9.30 0.04
CA ALA A 20 -14.58 9.99 1.08
C ALA A 20 -14.80 9.32 2.44
N GLY A 21 -14.84 7.98 2.47
CA GLY A 21 -14.83 7.24 3.73
C GLY A 21 -13.41 7.23 4.33
N PRO A 22 -13.26 7.32 5.66
CA PRO A 22 -11.95 7.15 6.28
C PRO A 22 -11.38 5.78 5.93
N LEU A 23 -10.13 5.74 5.45
CA LEU A 23 -9.37 4.50 5.38
C LEU A 23 -9.00 4.13 6.82
N ASP A 24 -9.92 3.48 7.52
CA ASP A 24 -9.73 3.08 8.91
C ASP A 24 -8.49 2.20 9.02
N ILE A 25 -7.58 2.57 9.93
CA ILE A 25 -6.39 1.78 10.22
C ILE A 25 -6.76 0.69 11.21
N THR A 26 -6.45 -0.54 10.86
CA THR A 26 -6.79 -1.74 11.63
C THR A 26 -5.55 -2.34 12.30
N ALA A 27 -5.75 -3.24 13.25
CA ALA A 27 -4.65 -4.03 13.82
C ALA A 27 -3.92 -4.91 12.77
N GLY A 28 -4.54 -5.14 11.61
CA GLY A 28 -3.96 -5.89 10.50
C GLY A 28 -3.05 -5.06 9.57
N ASP A 29 -3.02 -3.74 9.74
CA ASP A 29 -2.16 -2.85 8.97
C ASP A 29 -0.70 -2.96 9.41
N ARG A 30 0.22 -2.64 8.49
CA ARG A 30 1.65 -2.64 8.75
C ARG A 30 2.10 -1.20 8.77
N VAL A 31 2.59 -0.75 9.93
CA VAL A 31 2.82 0.67 10.22
C VAL A 31 4.32 0.92 10.40
N LEU A 32 4.82 1.97 9.75
CA LEU A 32 6.14 2.55 9.98
C LEU A 32 5.99 3.96 10.56
N GLY A 33 6.65 4.22 11.68
CA GLY A 33 6.58 5.50 12.39
C GLY A 33 5.86 5.41 13.74
N ARG A 34 5.69 6.56 14.39
CA ARG A 34 5.03 6.62 15.70
C ARG A 34 3.53 6.39 15.57
N ALA A 35 2.95 5.61 16.47
CA ALA A 35 1.51 5.29 16.44
C ALA A 35 0.61 6.53 16.57
N ASP A 36 1.10 7.55 17.28
CA ASP A 36 0.45 8.84 17.58
C ASP A 36 0.79 9.95 16.57
N ALA A 37 1.47 9.65 15.46
CA ALA A 37 1.76 10.64 14.43
C ALA A 37 0.46 11.29 13.91
N PRO A 38 0.39 12.63 13.77
CA PRO A 38 -0.85 13.35 13.45
C PRO A 38 -1.35 13.11 12.03
N VAL A 39 -0.47 12.69 11.11
CA VAL A 39 -0.82 12.39 9.72
C VAL A 39 -0.58 10.92 9.43
N THR A 40 -1.59 10.28 8.81
CA THR A 40 -1.48 8.91 8.30
C THR A 40 -1.37 8.93 6.79
N VAL A 41 -0.34 8.27 6.28
CA VAL A 41 -0.15 8.02 4.86
C VAL A 41 -0.36 6.54 4.60
N VAL A 42 -1.31 6.20 3.74
CA VAL A 42 -1.55 4.82 3.29
C VAL A 42 -0.96 4.67 1.89
N GLU A 43 -0.09 3.68 1.72
CA GLU A 43 0.41 3.21 0.43
C GLU A 43 -0.27 1.88 0.09
N TYR A 44 -0.96 1.82 -1.04
CA TYR A 44 -1.30 0.56 -1.69
C TYR A 44 -0.19 0.18 -2.66
N ALA A 45 0.47 -0.96 -2.44
CA ALA A 45 1.67 -1.36 -3.16
C ALA A 45 1.73 -2.86 -3.46
N SER A 46 2.59 -3.22 -4.41
CA SER A 46 2.87 -4.61 -4.80
C SER A 46 4.37 -4.84 -4.84
N PHE A 47 4.81 -5.99 -4.31
CA PHE A 47 6.22 -6.38 -4.33
C PHE A 47 6.77 -6.71 -5.73
N THR A 48 5.91 -6.83 -6.74
CA THR A 48 6.32 -6.99 -8.15
C THR A 48 6.19 -5.71 -8.97
N CYS A 49 5.67 -4.62 -8.38
CA CYS A 49 5.46 -3.37 -9.12
C CYS A 49 6.77 -2.56 -9.18
N PRO A 50 7.29 -2.24 -10.39
CA PRO A 50 8.53 -1.48 -10.55
C PRO A 50 8.45 -0.09 -9.90
N HIS A 51 7.34 0.61 -10.08
CA HIS A 51 7.16 1.94 -9.48
C HIS A 51 7.07 1.92 -7.95
N CYS A 52 6.61 0.81 -7.36
CA CYS A 52 6.68 0.63 -5.91
C CYS A 52 8.13 0.43 -5.47
N ALA A 53 8.94 -0.32 -6.23
CA ALA A 53 10.36 -0.45 -5.95
C ALA A 53 11.09 0.88 -6.08
N ASP A 54 10.85 1.65 -7.14
CA ASP A 54 11.44 2.99 -7.32
C ASP A 54 11.10 3.89 -6.11
N TRP A 55 9.83 3.90 -5.68
CA TRP A 55 9.42 4.68 -4.51
C TRP A 55 10.11 4.21 -3.23
N HIS A 56 10.13 2.90 -2.93
CA HIS A 56 10.76 2.36 -1.72
C HIS A 56 12.28 2.56 -1.69
N ASN A 57 12.94 2.49 -2.84
CA ASN A 57 14.40 2.56 -2.94
C ASN A 57 14.91 4.00 -3.03
N GLU A 58 14.19 4.89 -3.71
CA GLU A 58 14.67 6.23 -4.06
C GLU A 58 13.97 7.35 -3.28
N VAL A 59 12.67 7.20 -3.00
CA VAL A 59 11.84 8.28 -2.41
C VAL A 59 11.61 8.08 -0.91
N LEU A 60 11.31 6.85 -0.49
CA LEU A 60 11.01 6.52 0.91
C LEU A 60 12.15 6.92 1.88
N PRO A 61 13.45 6.79 1.56
CA PRO A 61 14.51 7.22 2.49
C PRO A 61 14.40 8.72 2.86
N GLU A 62 14.20 9.59 1.88
CA GLU A 62 14.05 11.03 2.11
C GLU A 62 12.70 11.33 2.77
N PHE A 63 11.61 10.71 2.30
CA PHE A 63 10.29 10.82 2.90
C PHE A 63 10.31 10.46 4.39
N LYS A 64 10.98 9.35 4.73
CA LYS A 64 11.12 8.85 6.09
C LYS A 64 11.88 9.85 6.95
N ALA A 65 13.03 10.36 6.48
CA ALA A 65 13.81 11.35 7.20
C ALA A 65 13.01 12.64 7.47
N ARG A 66 12.25 13.11 6.46
CA ARG A 66 11.48 14.37 6.54
C ARG A 66 10.25 14.26 7.42
N PHE A 67 9.51 13.15 7.36
CA PHE A 67 8.18 13.04 7.94
C PHE A 67 8.01 11.93 8.98
N ILE A 68 8.59 10.75 8.77
CA ILE A 68 8.39 9.61 9.67
C ILE A 68 9.29 9.70 10.90
N ASP A 69 10.57 10.02 10.71
CA ASP A 69 11.57 10.08 11.80
C ASP A 69 11.37 11.30 12.70
N THR A 70 10.82 12.37 12.14
CA THR A 70 10.33 13.52 12.90
C THR A 70 8.97 13.24 13.55
N GLY A 71 8.39 12.08 13.25
CA GLY A 71 7.13 11.57 13.77
C GLY A 71 5.91 12.44 13.46
N LYS A 72 5.99 13.16 12.34
CA LYS A 72 4.89 13.92 11.72
C LYS A 72 3.93 12.98 11.00
N VAL A 73 4.45 11.88 10.46
CA VAL A 73 3.70 10.89 9.68
C VAL A 73 3.91 9.49 10.21
N LYS A 74 2.86 8.67 10.17
CA LYS A 74 2.97 7.21 10.10
C LYS A 74 2.58 6.73 8.71
N LEU A 75 3.40 5.86 8.16
CA LEU A 75 3.16 5.21 6.87
C LEU A 75 2.50 3.85 7.13
N VAL A 76 1.50 3.52 6.32
CA VAL A 76 0.79 2.25 6.34
C VAL A 76 0.95 1.59 4.98
N PHE A 77 1.44 0.35 4.95
CA PHE A 77 1.52 -0.45 3.74
C PHE A 77 0.30 -1.37 3.63
N ARG A 78 -0.39 -1.34 2.48
CA ARG A 78 -1.48 -2.24 2.13
C ARG A 78 -1.17 -2.96 0.82
N ASP A 79 -1.27 -4.28 0.87
CA ASP A 79 -0.97 -5.11 -0.29
C ASP A 79 -2.05 -4.95 -1.36
N LEU A 80 -1.60 -4.71 -2.59
CA LEU A 80 -2.40 -4.85 -3.79
C LEU A 80 -1.58 -5.63 -4.82
N PRO A 81 -1.52 -6.97 -4.72
CA PRO A 81 -0.70 -7.80 -5.60
C PRO A 81 -1.00 -7.53 -7.08
N THR A 82 0.03 -7.13 -7.83
CA THR A 82 -0.01 -6.92 -9.29
C THR A 82 0.69 -8.05 -10.02
N ASP A 83 0.59 -8.06 -11.36
CA ASP A 83 1.24 -9.08 -12.16
C ASP A 83 2.76 -9.20 -11.91
N PRO A 84 3.33 -10.43 -11.90
CA PRO A 84 2.63 -11.72 -11.88
C PRO A 84 1.94 -11.96 -10.51
N VAL A 85 0.61 -12.03 -10.48
CA VAL A 85 -0.18 -11.95 -9.23
C VAL A 85 0.21 -13.03 -8.22
N GLN A 86 0.50 -14.25 -8.68
CA GLN A 86 0.87 -15.34 -7.76
C GLN A 86 2.21 -15.07 -7.06
N VAL A 87 3.19 -14.51 -7.78
CA VAL A 87 4.49 -14.13 -7.21
C VAL A 87 4.32 -13.00 -6.20
N ALA A 88 3.54 -11.97 -6.57
CA ALA A 88 3.25 -10.85 -5.69
C ALA A 88 2.48 -11.27 -4.43
N ALA A 89 1.50 -12.16 -4.56
CA ALA A 89 0.71 -12.67 -3.45
C ALA A 89 1.55 -13.52 -2.48
N THR A 90 2.44 -14.37 -3.00
CA THR A 90 3.39 -15.12 -2.16
C THR A 90 4.36 -14.19 -1.43
N ALA A 91 4.93 -13.19 -2.11
CA ALA A 91 5.79 -12.19 -1.47
C ALA A 91 5.04 -11.43 -0.36
N ALA A 92 3.79 -11.03 -0.63
CA ALA A 92 2.94 -10.36 0.34
C ALA A 92 2.64 -11.23 1.56
N ALA A 93 2.38 -12.52 1.35
CA ALA A 93 2.19 -13.48 2.43
C ALA A 93 3.47 -13.65 3.27
N ILE A 94 4.65 -13.77 2.64
CA ILE A 94 5.95 -13.84 3.33
C ILE A 94 6.17 -12.58 4.18
N ALA A 95 5.94 -11.40 3.63
CA ALA A 95 6.07 -10.14 4.35
C ALA A 95 5.12 -10.06 5.55
N ARG A 96 3.85 -10.46 5.38
CA ARG A 96 2.87 -10.50 6.47
C ARG A 96 3.20 -11.52 7.56
N CYS A 97 3.92 -12.58 7.22
CA CYS A 97 4.39 -13.60 8.14
C CYS A 97 5.66 -13.22 8.90
N ALA A 98 6.32 -12.11 8.57
CA ALA A 98 7.46 -11.60 9.32
C ALA A 98 7.11 -11.28 10.79
N ALA A 99 8.12 -11.11 11.63
CA ALA A 99 7.92 -10.49 12.94
C ALA A 99 7.29 -9.08 12.76
N PRO A 100 6.38 -8.64 13.64
CA PRO A 100 5.64 -7.38 13.43
C PRO A 100 6.53 -6.15 13.18
N ASP A 101 7.67 -6.07 13.88
CA ASP A 101 8.67 -5.00 13.75
C ASP A 101 9.58 -5.13 12.52
N ARG A 102 9.51 -6.27 11.80
CA ARG A 102 10.36 -6.59 10.65
C ARG A 102 9.67 -6.46 9.31
N PHE A 103 8.37 -6.20 9.26
CA PHE A 103 7.62 -6.08 8.00
C PHE A 103 8.31 -5.15 6.99
N TYR A 104 8.69 -3.94 7.40
CA TYR A 104 9.31 -2.98 6.47
C TYR A 104 10.72 -3.39 6.04
N ALA A 105 11.45 -4.16 6.85
CA ALA A 105 12.74 -4.71 6.42
C ALA A 105 12.55 -5.77 5.31
N VAL A 106 11.53 -6.64 5.46
CA VAL A 106 11.16 -7.61 4.43
C VAL A 106 10.65 -6.91 3.17
N ALA A 107 9.81 -5.88 3.34
CA ALA A 107 9.32 -5.07 2.22
C ALA A 107 10.47 -4.43 1.43
N SER A 108 11.42 -3.78 2.11
CA SER A 108 12.61 -3.22 1.48
C SER A 108 13.46 -4.29 0.78
N SER A 109 13.62 -5.49 1.36
CA SER A 109 14.32 -6.59 0.70
C SER A 109 13.64 -7.01 -0.61
N PHE A 110 12.31 -7.13 -0.62
CA PHE A 110 11.57 -7.45 -1.83
C PHE A 110 11.69 -6.36 -2.89
N MET A 111 11.49 -5.10 -2.51
CA MET A 111 11.54 -3.95 -3.42
C MET A 111 12.94 -3.78 -4.03
N ALA A 112 14.01 -3.90 -3.24
CA ALA A 112 15.39 -3.85 -3.74
C ALA A 112 15.73 -5.04 -4.66
N GLY A 113 15.16 -6.22 -4.39
CA GLY A 113 15.43 -7.45 -5.14
C GLY A 113 14.72 -7.57 -6.49
N GLN A 114 13.79 -6.66 -6.85
CA GLN A 114 13.01 -6.78 -8.09
C GLN A 114 13.89 -6.82 -9.36
N ALA A 115 14.99 -6.07 -9.40
CA ALA A 115 15.88 -6.07 -10.57
C ALA A 115 16.51 -7.44 -10.82
N GLN A 116 16.98 -8.10 -9.75
CA GLN A 116 17.53 -9.45 -9.81
C GLN A 116 16.46 -10.49 -10.14
N LEU A 117 15.25 -10.35 -9.57
CA LEU A 117 14.12 -11.22 -9.92
C LEU A 117 13.83 -11.16 -11.42
N ARG A 118 13.76 -9.96 -12.01
CA ARG A 118 13.48 -9.76 -13.43
C ARG A 118 14.59 -10.30 -14.34
N SER A 119 15.86 -10.18 -13.94
CA SER A 119 16.97 -10.64 -14.78
C SER A 119 17.20 -12.14 -14.71
N SER A 120 16.94 -12.77 -13.55
CA SER A 120 17.18 -14.19 -13.32
C SER A 120 15.97 -15.07 -13.56
N TYR A 121 14.76 -14.51 -13.48
CA TYR A 121 13.48 -15.22 -13.42
C TYR A 121 13.40 -16.25 -12.28
N GLN A 122 14.23 -16.10 -11.24
CA GLN A 122 14.28 -17.01 -10.09
C GLN A 122 13.62 -16.36 -8.87
N VAL A 123 12.44 -16.86 -8.51
CA VAL A 123 11.70 -16.38 -7.32
C VAL A 123 12.28 -16.89 -6.00
N GLY A 124 12.89 -18.07 -5.99
CA GLY A 124 13.43 -18.71 -4.78
C GLY A 124 14.43 -17.82 -4.04
N PRO A 125 15.55 -17.41 -4.66
CA PRO A 125 16.54 -16.54 -4.03
C PRO A 125 15.96 -15.19 -3.56
N TRP A 126 14.96 -14.67 -4.28
CA TRP A 126 14.27 -13.43 -3.91
C TRP A 126 13.41 -13.59 -2.65
N TYR A 127 12.71 -14.72 -2.52
CA TYR A 127 12.00 -15.08 -1.29
C TYR A 127 12.96 -15.37 -0.13
N ASP A 128 14.03 -16.13 -0.36
CA ASP A 128 14.99 -16.50 0.67
C ASP A 128 15.65 -15.27 1.31
N ALA A 129 16.04 -14.28 0.49
CA ALA A 129 16.60 -13.02 0.97
C ALA A 129 15.63 -12.26 1.90
N ALA A 130 14.35 -12.24 1.53
CA ALA A 130 13.31 -11.58 2.31
C ALA A 130 12.98 -12.34 3.61
N ILE A 131 12.97 -13.68 3.58
CA ILE A 131 12.81 -14.52 4.77
C ILE A 131 13.98 -14.33 5.74
N ALA A 132 15.21 -14.21 5.24
CA ALA A 132 16.40 -14.03 6.07
C ALA A 132 16.35 -12.78 6.95
N VAL A 133 15.64 -11.73 6.53
CA VAL A 133 15.47 -10.47 7.30
C VAL A 133 14.14 -10.39 8.06
N SER A 134 13.32 -11.44 8.02
CA SER A 134 11.97 -11.47 8.60
C SER A 134 11.92 -11.50 10.12
N GLY A 135 13.05 -11.78 10.78
CA GLY A 135 13.10 -12.03 12.22
C GLY A 135 12.44 -13.35 12.65
N ARG A 136 12.15 -14.25 11.70
CA ARG A 136 11.61 -15.58 11.94
C ARG A 136 12.43 -16.65 11.22
N THR A 137 12.33 -17.89 11.71
CA THR A 137 12.92 -19.06 11.03
C THR A 137 12.09 -19.46 9.82
N GLN A 138 12.69 -20.20 8.89
CA GLN A 138 12.00 -20.78 7.74
C GLN A 138 10.73 -21.55 8.15
N ASN A 139 10.83 -22.42 9.15
CA ASN A 139 9.70 -23.22 9.63
C ASN A 139 8.56 -22.35 10.20
N GLN A 140 8.89 -21.24 10.86
CA GLN A 140 7.87 -20.29 11.36
C GLN A 140 7.17 -19.55 10.22
N ILE A 141 7.90 -19.21 9.15
CA ILE A 141 7.30 -18.64 7.94
C ILE A 141 6.39 -19.67 7.27
N GLU A 142 6.86 -20.89 7.04
CA GLU A 142 6.06 -21.96 6.41
C GLU A 142 4.79 -22.27 7.20
N THR A 143 4.89 -22.35 8.53
CA THR A 143 3.73 -22.53 9.42
C THR A 143 2.71 -21.40 9.24
N CYS A 144 3.18 -20.15 9.16
CA CYS A 144 2.31 -18.99 8.95
C CYS A 144 1.69 -18.96 7.54
N LEU A 145 2.44 -19.35 6.50
CA LEU A 145 1.92 -19.43 5.14
C LEU A 145 0.86 -20.53 4.98
N ALA A 146 0.96 -21.60 5.77
CA ALA A 146 -0.03 -22.67 5.82
C ALA A 146 -1.32 -22.28 6.56
N ASP A 147 -1.30 -21.21 7.35
CA ASP A 147 -2.49 -20.70 8.03
C ASP A 147 -3.46 -20.05 7.02
N PRO A 148 -4.71 -20.55 6.88
CA PRO A 148 -5.69 -19.98 5.97
C PRO A 148 -5.98 -18.49 6.22
N SER A 149 -5.78 -18.00 7.45
CA SER A 149 -5.99 -16.61 7.81
C SER A 149 -5.01 -15.66 7.10
N THR A 150 -3.79 -16.12 6.75
CA THR A 150 -2.81 -15.32 6.03
C THR A 150 -3.36 -14.88 4.67
N MET A 151 -3.88 -15.83 3.89
CA MET A 151 -4.49 -15.55 2.59
C MET A 151 -5.85 -14.86 2.71
N ALA A 152 -6.63 -15.15 3.76
CA ALA A 152 -7.89 -14.44 4.01
C ALA A 152 -7.65 -12.93 4.27
N ASN A 153 -6.63 -12.59 5.06
CA ASN A 153 -6.26 -11.20 5.35
C ASN A 153 -5.79 -10.45 4.10
N LEU A 154 -5.00 -11.12 3.24
CA LEU A 154 -4.59 -10.55 1.95
C LEU A 154 -5.80 -10.25 1.06
N ARG A 155 -6.74 -11.20 0.94
CA ARG A 155 -7.97 -11.02 0.16
C ARG A 155 -8.82 -9.86 0.70
N ALA A 156 -9.03 -9.79 2.01
CA ALA A 156 -9.77 -8.70 2.64
C ALA A 156 -9.11 -7.33 2.37
N GLY A 157 -7.78 -7.26 2.37
CA GLY A 157 -7.04 -6.07 1.99
C GLY A 157 -7.28 -5.64 0.53
N MET A 158 -7.32 -6.60 -0.39
CA MET A 158 -7.61 -6.34 -1.82
C MET A 158 -9.06 -5.87 -2.03
N GLU A 159 -10.02 -6.45 -1.32
CA GLU A 159 -11.42 -6.02 -1.35
C GLU A 159 -11.55 -4.58 -0.83
N ALA A 160 -10.85 -4.24 0.26
CA ALA A 160 -10.79 -2.87 0.76
C ALA A 160 -10.13 -1.90 -0.23
N ALA A 161 -9.09 -2.32 -0.95
CA ALA A 161 -8.47 -1.52 -2.01
C ALA A 161 -9.46 -1.22 -3.16
N SER A 162 -10.20 -2.24 -3.60
CA SER A 162 -11.22 -2.10 -4.64
C SER A 162 -12.35 -1.16 -4.19
N ALA A 163 -12.85 -1.32 -2.96
CA ALA A 163 -13.88 -0.45 -2.37
C ALA A 163 -13.41 1.01 -2.24
N ALA A 164 -12.12 1.23 -1.99
CA ALA A 164 -11.49 2.55 -1.97
C ALA A 164 -11.18 3.11 -3.37
N GLY A 165 -11.54 2.39 -4.45
CA GLY A 165 -11.33 2.83 -5.82
C GLY A 165 -9.89 2.77 -6.30
N VAL A 166 -9.02 1.99 -5.64
CA VAL A 166 -7.61 1.83 -6.02
C VAL A 166 -7.49 0.98 -7.28
N GLN A 167 -6.92 1.54 -8.35
CA GLN A 167 -6.80 0.88 -9.66
C GLN A 167 -5.35 0.56 -10.06
N SER A 168 -4.35 1.05 -9.33
CA SER A 168 -2.94 0.88 -9.67
C SER A 168 -2.02 1.04 -8.45
N THR A 169 -0.77 0.61 -8.58
CA THR A 169 0.26 0.77 -7.55
C THR A 169 1.46 1.59 -8.08
N PRO A 170 2.18 2.32 -7.21
CA PRO A 170 1.75 2.68 -5.87
C PRO A 170 0.56 3.65 -5.93
N SER A 171 -0.36 3.59 -4.98
CA SER A 171 -1.40 4.60 -4.78
C SER A 171 -1.35 5.12 -3.35
N PHE A 172 -1.41 6.43 -3.18
CA PHE A 172 -1.25 7.07 -1.87
C PHE A 172 -2.52 7.76 -1.41
N PHE A 173 -2.74 7.71 -0.10
CA PHE A 173 -3.78 8.47 0.58
C PHE A 173 -3.19 9.17 1.80
N VAL A 174 -3.55 10.43 2.02
CA VAL A 174 -3.19 11.22 3.19
C VAL A 174 -4.46 11.50 3.99
N ASN A 175 -4.56 10.97 5.21
CA ASN A 175 -5.76 11.05 6.06
C ASN A 175 -7.06 10.69 5.30
N GLY A 176 -7.01 9.62 4.51
CA GLY A 176 -8.14 9.12 3.71
C GLY A 176 -8.39 9.84 2.38
N ARG A 177 -7.62 10.89 2.04
CA ARG A 177 -7.73 11.58 0.75
C ARG A 177 -6.68 11.07 -0.24
N ALA A 178 -7.12 10.63 -1.41
CA ALA A 178 -6.22 10.19 -2.48
C ALA A 178 -5.27 11.31 -2.91
N VAL A 179 -4.01 10.96 -3.14
CA VAL A 179 -2.97 11.88 -3.64
C VAL A 179 -2.57 11.44 -5.06
N PRO A 180 -2.97 12.18 -6.11
CA PRO A 180 -2.65 11.84 -7.48
C PRO A 180 -1.16 11.94 -7.81
N ASP A 181 -0.48 12.94 -7.23
CA ASP A 181 0.95 13.14 -7.36
C ASP A 181 1.71 12.26 -6.35
N ARG A 182 2.34 11.20 -6.88
CA ARG A 182 3.01 10.14 -6.11
C ARG A 182 4.46 10.48 -5.77
N THR A 183 4.93 11.65 -6.19
CA THR A 183 6.29 12.12 -5.89
C THR A 183 6.42 12.55 -4.44
N LEU A 184 7.66 12.76 -3.99
CA LEU A 184 7.92 13.34 -2.67
C LEU A 184 7.24 14.70 -2.50
N ASP A 185 7.27 15.55 -3.53
CA ASP A 185 6.69 16.90 -3.49
C ASP A 185 5.15 16.86 -3.47
N GLY A 186 4.55 15.95 -4.24
CA GLY A 186 3.10 15.71 -4.21
C GLY A 186 2.61 15.30 -2.82
N LEU A 187 3.28 14.30 -2.23
CA LEU A 187 2.99 13.86 -0.86
C LEU A 187 3.26 14.96 0.16
N ALA A 188 4.37 15.67 0.05
CA ALA A 188 4.71 16.77 0.95
C ALA A 188 3.67 17.90 0.90
N SER A 189 3.16 18.22 -0.29
CA SER A 189 2.12 19.23 -0.48
C SER A 189 0.79 18.82 0.16
N ALA A 190 0.46 17.52 0.14
CA ALA A 190 -0.72 16.98 0.80
C ALA A 190 -0.57 16.88 2.33
N ILE A 191 0.66 16.66 2.83
CA ILE A 191 0.95 16.49 4.26
C ILE A 191 1.11 17.82 4.98
N THR A 192 1.87 18.77 4.41
CA THR A 192 2.32 20.00 5.11
C THR A 192 1.17 20.82 5.72
N PRO A 193 0.03 21.02 5.05
CA PRO A 193 -1.10 21.77 5.62
C PRO A 193 -1.80 21.09 6.80
N LEU A 194 -1.50 19.80 7.06
CA LEU A 194 -2.10 19.00 8.14
C LEU A 194 -1.21 18.93 9.38
N LEU A 195 -0.01 19.49 9.31
CA LEU A 195 0.93 19.52 10.41
C LEU A 195 0.66 20.73 11.31
N PRO A 196 0.81 20.59 12.63
CA PRO A 196 0.68 21.69 13.59
C PRO A 196 1.82 22.71 13.46
#